data_AF-A0A935YD68-F1
#
_entry.id   AF-A0A935YD68-F1
#
_cell.length_a   1.000
_cell.length_b   1.000
_cell.length_c   1.000
_cell.angle_alpha   90.00
_cell.angle_beta   90.00
_cell.angle_gamma   90.00
#
_symmetry.space_group_name_H-M   'P 1'
#
loop_
_entity.id
_entity.type
_entity.pdbx_description
1 polymer ?
#
loop_
_entity_poly.entity_id
_entity_poly.type
_entity_poly.pdbx_seq_one_letter_code
_entity_poly.pdbx_strand_id
1 'polypeptide(L)'
;MPAPVRYPSGVTNRPADHVLASLPVPDPTKHIIFHDDFTSATISAAGVTGWHADATGTAVALAVTDANGGVATTETGSSANDSSNYQWATNTTVHEPFKLQAGKKAWMRVRMKVEDADKDAFHVGMHIAADDATATEPSDQFMFRGALATPDTLQFVAGKTASTEVSIALGTMADDTWVILTAYYDGANKVYAWRESADGTITASGSASVTSSTSGDLLPDTEMTVGFGIECTDTGADILSLDYITIIIER
;
A
#
# COMPACT_ATOMS: atom_id res chain seq x y z
N MET A 1 30.06 -7.25 -21.27
CA MET A 1 28.69 -6.73 -21.13
C MET A 1 27.92 -7.03 -22.41
N PRO A 2 26.72 -7.63 -22.34
CA PRO A 2 25.86 -7.83 -23.51
C PRO A 2 25.55 -6.48 -24.20
N ALA A 3 25.40 -6.50 -25.51
CA ALA A 3 25.07 -5.28 -26.27
C ALA A 3 23.65 -4.81 -25.91
N PRO A 4 23.45 -3.53 -25.52
CA PRO A 4 22.13 -3.03 -25.18
C PRO A 4 21.25 -2.97 -26.43
N VAL A 5 19.98 -3.36 -26.29
CA VAL A 5 18.95 -3.07 -27.28
C VAL A 5 18.68 -1.57 -27.23
N ARG A 6 18.84 -0.89 -28.36
CA ARG A 6 18.57 0.54 -28.50
C ARG A 6 17.22 0.71 -29.18
N TYR A 7 16.43 1.69 -28.73
CA TYR A 7 15.19 2.11 -29.36
C TYR A 7 15.37 3.53 -29.93
N PRO A 8 16.03 3.71 -31.09
CA PRO A 8 16.30 5.04 -31.65
C PRO A 8 15.03 5.86 -31.92
N SER A 9 13.91 5.16 -32.14
CA SER A 9 12.59 5.76 -32.38
C SER A 9 11.74 5.90 -31.11
N GLY A 10 12.29 5.61 -29.93
CA GLY A 10 11.58 5.70 -28.65
C GLY A 10 10.72 4.49 -28.31
N VAL A 11 10.02 4.59 -27.17
CA VAL A 11 9.06 3.61 -26.66
C VAL A 11 7.81 4.36 -26.23
N THR A 12 6.62 3.88 -26.62
CA THR A 12 5.33 4.48 -26.27
C THR A 12 4.48 3.51 -25.43
N ASN A 13 3.68 4.07 -24.52
CA ASN A 13 2.68 3.36 -23.72
C ASN A 13 1.24 3.63 -24.20
N ARG A 14 1.07 4.27 -25.37
CA ARG A 14 -0.22 4.62 -25.97
C ARG A 14 -0.56 3.66 -27.13
N PRO A 15 -1.87 3.41 -27.40
CA PRO A 15 -2.28 2.64 -28.58
C PRO A 15 -1.97 3.42 -29.86
N ALA A 16 -1.87 2.72 -30.99
CA ALA A 16 -1.39 3.26 -32.26
C ALA A 16 -2.24 4.41 -32.84
N ASP A 17 -3.51 4.50 -32.44
CA ASP A 17 -4.49 5.51 -32.86
C ASP A 17 -4.52 6.75 -31.94
N HIS A 18 -3.76 6.76 -30.85
CA HIS A 18 -3.70 7.90 -29.93
C HIS A 18 -2.86 9.04 -30.50
N VAL A 19 -3.24 10.30 -30.24
CA VAL A 19 -2.49 11.49 -30.71
C VAL A 19 -1.04 11.53 -30.22
N LEU A 20 -0.78 10.92 -29.06
CA LEU A 20 0.56 10.78 -28.46
C LEU A 20 1.23 9.43 -28.78
N ALA A 21 0.71 8.63 -29.72
CA ALA A 21 1.32 7.35 -30.09
C ALA A 21 2.74 7.50 -30.63
N SER A 22 3.02 8.59 -31.34
CA SER A 22 4.34 8.91 -31.89
C SER A 22 5.22 9.73 -30.96
N LEU A 23 4.81 9.92 -29.69
CA LEU A 23 5.69 10.53 -28.68
C LEU A 23 6.89 9.58 -28.46
N PRO A 24 8.14 10.04 -28.62
CA PRO A 24 9.32 9.18 -28.52
C PRO A 24 9.67 8.80 -27.06
N VAL A 25 8.89 9.28 -26.10
CA VAL A 25 8.96 8.93 -24.69
C VAL A 25 7.60 8.37 -24.24
N PRO A 26 7.56 7.47 -23.24
CA PRO A 26 6.29 7.04 -22.66
C PRO A 26 5.50 8.25 -22.18
N ASP A 27 4.20 8.29 -22.49
CA ASP A 27 3.36 9.40 -22.08
C ASP A 27 3.21 9.41 -20.55
N PRO A 28 3.74 10.44 -19.86
CA PRO A 28 3.70 10.50 -18.39
C PRO A 28 2.30 10.78 -17.85
N THR A 29 1.36 11.21 -18.69
CA THR A 29 0.00 11.53 -18.28
C THR A 29 -0.89 10.30 -18.13
N LYS A 30 -0.49 9.14 -18.68
CA LYS A 30 -1.29 7.92 -18.67
C LYS A 30 -1.54 7.37 -17.27
N HIS A 31 -0.59 7.54 -16.35
CA HIS A 31 -0.71 7.02 -14.99
C HIS A 31 -0.52 8.12 -13.95
N ILE A 32 -1.21 7.97 -12.83
CA ILE A 32 -0.84 8.59 -11.56
C ILE A 32 0.13 7.63 -10.88
N ILE A 33 1.28 8.13 -10.44
CA ILE A 33 2.32 7.32 -9.80
C ILE A 33 2.66 7.99 -8.48
N PHE A 34 2.56 7.23 -7.40
CA PHE A 34 3.16 7.55 -6.11
C PHE A 34 4.22 6.50 -5.81
N HIS A 35 5.40 6.96 -5.46
CA HIS A 35 6.51 6.13 -5.07
C HIS A 35 7.27 6.85 -3.97
N ASP A 36 7.43 6.16 -2.84
CA ASP A 36 8.33 6.58 -1.77
C ASP A 36 9.29 5.40 -1.53
N ASP A 37 10.59 5.67 -1.69
CA ASP A 37 11.68 4.75 -1.43
C ASP A 37 12.30 4.96 -0.04
N PHE A 38 11.72 5.85 0.76
CA PHE A 38 12.14 6.16 2.13
C PHE A 38 13.63 6.50 2.28
N THR A 39 14.29 6.98 1.22
CA THR A 39 15.58 7.68 1.33
C THR A 39 15.47 8.94 2.19
N SER A 40 14.25 9.47 2.31
CA SER A 40 13.82 10.43 3.32
C SER A 40 12.35 10.20 3.66
N ALA A 41 11.98 10.16 4.94
CA ALA A 41 10.58 10.15 5.38
C ALA A 41 10.19 11.56 5.85
N THR A 42 9.62 12.36 4.96
CA THR A 42 9.21 13.73 5.30
C THR A 42 7.96 13.68 6.18
N ILE A 43 8.04 14.22 7.40
CA ILE A 43 6.88 14.37 8.28
C ILE A 43 6.07 15.59 7.86
N SER A 44 4.76 15.40 7.75
CA SER A 44 3.83 16.47 7.41
C SER A 44 3.84 17.57 8.49
N ALA A 45 3.76 18.82 8.04
CA ALA A 45 3.70 19.99 8.90
C ALA A 45 3.00 21.13 8.15
N ALA A 46 2.86 22.29 8.79
CA ALA A 46 2.31 23.47 8.13
C ALA A 46 3.09 23.81 6.84
N GLY A 47 2.45 23.65 5.68
CA GLY A 47 3.06 23.87 4.36
C GLY A 47 4.01 22.77 3.88
N VAL A 48 4.11 21.66 4.60
CA VAL A 48 4.94 20.50 4.24
C VAL A 48 4.04 19.30 4.00
N THR A 49 4.09 18.78 2.77
CA THR A 49 3.42 17.53 2.42
C THR A 49 4.33 16.36 2.76
N GLY A 50 3.79 15.36 3.45
CA GLY A 50 4.53 14.21 3.94
C GLY A 50 3.63 13.23 4.67
N TRP A 51 4.23 12.41 5.51
CA TRP A 51 3.54 11.45 6.37
C TRP A 51 2.98 12.17 7.61
N HIS A 52 1.66 12.16 7.78
CA HIS A 52 0.97 12.57 9.00
C HIS A 52 0.83 11.36 9.91
N ALA A 53 1.14 11.55 11.19
CA ALA A 53 1.09 10.51 12.19
C ALA A 53 -0.19 10.66 13.03
N ASP A 54 -0.94 9.57 13.11
CA ASP A 54 -2.02 9.37 14.05
C ASP A 54 -1.63 8.18 14.93
N ALA A 55 -1.51 8.41 16.24
CA ALA A 55 -0.98 7.40 17.16
C ALA A 55 -1.81 7.32 18.43
N THR A 56 -2.05 6.11 18.88
CA THR A 56 -2.56 5.81 20.22
C THR A 56 -1.39 5.43 21.12
N GLY A 57 -1.31 6.05 22.31
CA GLY A 57 -0.23 5.79 23.26
C GLY A 57 1.06 6.57 22.95
N THR A 58 2.21 5.97 23.26
CA THR A 58 3.54 6.60 23.15
C THR A 58 4.36 6.02 22.00
N ALA A 59 3.82 6.05 20.78
CA ALA A 59 4.53 5.59 19.59
C ALA A 59 5.84 6.36 19.34
N VAL A 60 6.84 5.68 18.80
CA VAL A 60 8.05 6.32 18.26
C VAL A 60 7.75 6.86 16.87
N ALA A 61 8.08 8.12 16.65
CA ALA A 61 7.84 8.77 15.36
C ALA A 61 8.60 8.07 14.22
N LEU A 62 7.97 8.04 13.04
CA LEU A 62 8.54 7.54 11.80
C LEU A 62 9.92 8.12 11.54
N ALA A 63 10.89 7.23 11.38
CA ALA A 63 12.28 7.60 11.12
C ALA A 63 12.85 6.75 9.99
N VAL A 64 13.79 7.32 9.24
CA VAL A 64 14.60 6.54 8.29
C VAL A 64 15.79 5.95 9.03
N THR A 65 15.91 4.63 9.00
CA THR A 65 17.04 3.89 9.57
C THR A 65 18.20 3.80 8.59
N ASP A 66 19.42 3.62 9.11
CA ASP A 66 20.64 3.50 8.31
C ASP A 66 20.72 2.12 7.63
N ALA A 67 19.97 2.00 6.54
CA ALA A 67 19.92 0.83 5.68
C ALA A 67 20.06 1.25 4.21
N ASN A 68 20.62 0.36 3.39
CA ASN A 68 20.78 0.64 1.96
C ASN A 68 19.42 0.79 1.27
N GLY A 69 19.19 1.97 0.68
CA GLY A 69 17.90 2.33 0.08
C GLY A 69 17.06 3.24 0.96
N GLY A 70 17.35 3.32 2.27
CA GLY A 70 16.46 3.92 3.25
C GLY A 70 15.40 2.91 3.70
N VAL A 71 15.12 2.88 5.01
CA VAL A 71 14.03 2.07 5.56
C VAL A 71 13.29 2.93 6.56
N ALA A 72 12.01 3.21 6.27
CA ALA A 72 11.11 3.84 7.19
C ALA A 72 10.72 2.87 8.30
N THR A 73 10.88 3.27 9.54
CA THR A 73 10.58 2.47 10.72
C THR A 73 9.75 3.29 11.69
N THR A 74 8.73 2.66 12.26
CA THR A 74 7.91 3.20 13.35
C THR A 74 7.71 2.11 14.40
N GLU A 75 7.46 2.52 15.63
CA GLU A 75 7.30 1.63 16.77
C GLU A 75 6.05 2.03 17.54
N THR A 76 5.26 1.05 17.98
CA THR A 76 4.13 1.28 18.87
C THR A 76 4.60 1.63 20.29
N GLY A 77 3.67 2.02 21.16
CA GLY A 77 3.94 1.97 22.60
C GLY A 77 3.88 0.52 23.12
N SER A 78 4.21 0.31 24.40
CA SER A 78 4.27 -1.04 24.97
C SER A 78 2.94 -1.56 25.54
N SER A 79 1.84 -0.82 25.40
CA SER A 79 0.53 -1.21 25.91
C SER A 79 -0.34 -1.73 24.77
N ALA A 80 -1.13 -2.77 25.03
CA ALA A 80 -2.06 -3.29 24.04
C ALA A 80 -2.96 -2.18 23.46
N ASN A 81 -3.15 -2.21 22.13
CA ASN A 81 -3.81 -1.23 21.30
C ASN A 81 -3.07 0.12 21.17
N ASP A 82 -1.81 0.21 21.61
CA ASP A 82 -0.95 1.32 21.20
C ASP A 82 -0.67 1.16 19.70
N SER A 83 -0.86 2.23 18.95
CA SER A 83 -0.83 2.20 17.48
C SER A 83 -0.01 3.35 16.91
N SER A 84 0.50 3.13 15.70
CA SER A 84 1.23 4.13 14.94
C SER A 84 0.79 4.05 13.49
N ASN A 85 -0.05 4.99 13.07
CA ASN A 85 -0.66 5.06 11.76
C ASN A 85 -0.14 6.29 11.01
N TYR A 86 0.12 6.13 9.71
CA TYR A 86 0.63 7.19 8.86
C TYR A 86 -0.18 7.33 7.59
N GLN A 87 -0.53 8.57 7.25
CA GLN A 87 -1.27 8.90 6.03
C GLN A 87 -0.62 10.05 5.27
N TRP A 88 -0.75 10.06 3.95
CA TRP A 88 -0.22 11.15 3.13
C TRP A 88 -1.03 12.43 3.30
N ALA A 89 -0.39 13.52 3.72
CA ALA A 89 -1.08 14.72 4.18
C ALA A 89 -0.23 16.00 4.03
N THR A 90 -0.87 17.16 4.20
CA THR A 90 -0.19 18.41 4.54
C THR A 90 -0.69 18.88 5.90
N ASN A 91 0.22 19.02 6.87
CA ASN A 91 -0.15 19.14 8.28
C ASN A 91 -1.10 17.98 8.66
N THR A 92 -2.25 18.27 9.29
CA THR A 92 -3.26 17.27 9.66
C THR A 92 -4.33 17.06 8.57
N THR A 93 -4.13 17.62 7.37
CA THR A 93 -5.09 17.47 6.25
C THR A 93 -4.63 16.34 5.35
N VAL A 94 -5.26 15.18 5.50
CA VAL A 94 -5.03 13.99 4.68
C VAL A 94 -5.46 14.25 3.24
N HIS A 95 -4.63 13.82 2.28
CA HIS A 95 -4.91 13.92 0.85
C HIS A 95 -5.35 12.58 0.31
N GLU A 96 -6.42 12.57 -0.48
CA GLU A 96 -6.96 11.36 -1.10
C GLU A 96 -6.87 11.43 -2.64
N PRO A 97 -5.67 11.37 -3.24
CA PRO A 97 -5.51 11.61 -4.67
C PRO A 97 -5.83 10.40 -5.56
N PHE A 98 -6.17 9.24 -4.97
CA PHE A 98 -6.33 7.97 -5.68
C PHE A 98 -7.77 7.51 -5.69
N LYS A 99 -8.30 7.15 -6.85
CA LYS A 99 -9.64 6.56 -6.97
C LYS A 99 -9.59 5.39 -7.94
N LEU A 100 -10.08 4.24 -7.50
CA LEU A 100 -10.26 3.09 -8.39
C LEU A 100 -11.51 3.28 -9.22
N GLN A 101 -11.44 2.87 -10.49
CA GLN A 101 -12.53 3.06 -11.44
C GLN A 101 -12.61 1.87 -12.38
N ALA A 102 -13.84 1.47 -12.68
CA ALA A 102 -14.11 0.51 -13.74
C ALA A 102 -13.46 0.96 -15.06
N GLY A 103 -12.82 0.04 -15.77
CA GLY A 103 -12.09 0.32 -17.00
C GLY A 103 -10.66 0.82 -16.81
N LYS A 104 -10.21 1.07 -15.57
CA LYS A 104 -8.87 1.59 -15.25
C LYS A 104 -8.09 0.61 -14.41
N LYS A 105 -6.86 0.32 -14.83
CA LYS A 105 -5.99 -0.59 -14.11
C LYS A 105 -5.31 0.11 -12.93
N ALA A 106 -5.02 -0.66 -11.89
CA ALA A 106 -4.24 -0.18 -10.76
C ALA A 106 -3.24 -1.24 -10.29
N TRP A 107 -2.11 -0.79 -9.76
CA TRP A 107 -1.04 -1.60 -9.21
C TRP A 107 -0.60 -1.04 -7.88
N MET A 108 -0.25 -1.93 -6.97
CA MET A 108 0.43 -1.59 -5.73
C MET A 108 1.60 -2.54 -5.55
N ARG A 109 2.74 -2.01 -5.08
CA ARG A 109 3.89 -2.82 -4.66
C ARG A 109 4.53 -2.21 -3.43
N VAL A 110 4.78 -3.04 -2.43
CA VAL A 110 5.41 -2.62 -1.17
C VAL A 110 6.40 -3.69 -0.72
N ARG A 111 7.50 -3.28 -0.11
CA ARG A 111 8.39 -4.18 0.65
C ARG A 111 8.38 -3.78 2.11
N MET A 112 7.99 -4.72 2.97
CA MET A 112 7.81 -4.49 4.41
C MET A 112 8.25 -5.68 5.26
N LYS A 113 8.40 -5.44 6.55
CA LYS A 113 8.47 -6.46 7.61
C LYS A 113 7.81 -5.92 8.88
N VAL A 114 7.38 -6.84 9.73
CA VAL A 114 6.79 -6.58 11.04
C VAL A 114 7.61 -7.37 12.05
N GLU A 115 7.90 -6.80 13.20
CA GLU A 115 8.73 -7.44 14.23
C GLU A 115 8.06 -8.70 14.78
N ASP A 116 6.84 -8.59 15.29
CA ASP A 116 6.10 -9.68 15.93
C ASP A 116 4.78 -9.94 15.19
N ALA A 117 4.88 -10.73 14.12
CA ALA A 117 3.78 -10.85 13.16
C ALA A 117 2.50 -11.45 13.75
N ASP A 118 2.60 -12.26 14.81
CA ASP A 118 1.45 -12.89 15.46
C ASP A 118 0.93 -12.11 16.69
N LYS A 119 1.58 -11.01 17.06
CA LYS A 119 1.13 -10.02 18.06
C LYS A 119 0.77 -8.66 17.48
N ASP A 120 0.98 -8.45 16.19
CA ASP A 120 0.68 -7.18 15.55
C ASP A 120 -0.54 -7.22 14.63
N ALA A 121 -1.33 -6.14 14.69
CA ALA A 121 -2.20 -5.74 13.58
C ALA A 121 -1.44 -4.71 12.74
N PHE A 122 -1.46 -4.86 11.41
CA PHE A 122 -0.80 -3.92 10.51
C PHE A 122 -1.61 -3.72 9.24
N HIS A 123 -1.36 -2.61 8.55
CA HIS A 123 -1.84 -2.36 7.20
C HIS A 123 -0.85 -1.56 6.36
N VAL A 124 -0.93 -1.69 5.04
CA VAL A 124 -0.22 -0.85 4.07
C VAL A 124 -0.92 -0.83 2.72
N GLY A 125 -1.14 0.36 2.17
CA GLY A 125 -1.69 0.54 0.84
C GLY A 125 -2.55 1.79 0.71
N MET A 126 -3.70 1.64 0.05
CA MET A 126 -4.67 2.72 -0.07
C MET A 126 -5.90 2.44 0.78
N HIS A 127 -6.40 3.47 1.45
CA HIS A 127 -7.68 3.45 2.12
C HIS A 127 -8.26 4.86 2.24
N ILE A 128 -9.56 4.96 2.52
CA ILE A 128 -10.16 6.25 2.88
C ILE A 128 -9.47 6.82 4.12
N ALA A 129 -9.37 8.14 4.22
CA ALA A 129 -8.80 8.83 5.37
C ALA A 129 -9.41 8.30 6.68
N ALA A 130 -8.55 7.93 7.63
CA ALA A 130 -8.91 7.25 8.85
C ALA A 130 -7.76 7.38 9.84
N ASP A 131 -8.02 8.01 10.98
CA ASP A 131 -7.02 8.26 12.03
C ASP A 131 -6.46 6.94 12.62
N ASP A 132 -7.25 5.86 12.61
CA ASP A 132 -6.83 4.55 13.08
C ASP A 132 -7.40 3.42 12.22
N ALA A 133 -6.66 3.07 11.17
CA ALA A 133 -7.04 2.02 10.23
C ALA A 133 -6.72 0.59 10.70
N THR A 134 -5.96 0.41 11.79
CA THR A 134 -5.75 -0.90 12.43
C THR A 134 -6.93 -1.24 13.35
N ALA A 135 -7.36 -0.30 14.18
CA ALA A 135 -8.47 -0.51 15.12
C ALA A 135 -9.85 -0.40 14.46
N THR A 136 -10.00 0.57 13.55
CA THR A 136 -11.25 0.78 12.81
C THR A 136 -11.01 0.51 11.34
N GLU A 137 -11.57 -0.59 10.85
CA GLU A 137 -11.50 -0.93 9.44
C GLU A 137 -12.00 0.23 8.56
N PRO A 138 -11.18 0.73 7.60
CA PRO A 138 -11.60 1.77 6.68
C PRO A 138 -12.80 1.33 5.84
N SER A 139 -13.68 2.27 5.48
CA SER A 139 -14.88 1.96 4.69
C SER A 139 -14.65 1.81 3.19
N ASP A 140 -13.42 2.05 2.72
CA ASP A 140 -12.93 1.84 1.36
C ASP A 140 -11.43 1.54 1.44
N GLN A 141 -11.00 0.43 0.85
CA GLN A 141 -9.63 -0.07 0.98
C GLN A 141 -9.16 -0.83 -0.26
N PHE A 142 -7.86 -0.67 -0.56
CA PHE A 142 -7.08 -1.44 -1.53
C PHE A 142 -5.68 -1.60 -0.93
N MET A 143 -5.54 -2.56 -0.01
CA MET A 143 -4.38 -2.62 0.88
C MET A 143 -4.03 -4.05 1.30
N PHE A 144 -2.82 -4.23 1.79
CA PHE A 144 -2.42 -5.42 2.54
C PHE A 144 -2.61 -5.19 4.02
N ARG A 145 -3.01 -6.23 4.76
CA ARG A 145 -3.16 -6.18 6.22
C ARG A 145 -3.01 -7.55 6.86
N GLY A 146 -2.77 -7.57 8.16
CA GLY A 146 -3.03 -8.74 9.00
C GLY A 146 -4.53 -9.08 9.02
N ALA A 147 -4.89 -10.35 9.20
CA ALA A 147 -6.28 -10.75 9.30
C ALA A 147 -6.83 -10.42 10.69
N LEU A 148 -7.96 -9.72 10.75
CA LEU A 148 -8.56 -9.23 12.00
C LEU A 148 -8.80 -10.33 13.05
N ALA A 149 -9.07 -11.57 12.61
CA ALA A 149 -9.31 -12.72 13.49
C ALA A 149 -8.07 -13.62 13.67
N THR A 150 -6.97 -13.35 12.96
CA THR A 150 -5.76 -14.19 12.93
C THR A 150 -4.56 -13.29 12.62
N PRO A 151 -3.96 -12.65 13.63
CA PRO A 151 -3.02 -11.52 13.48
C PRO A 151 -1.87 -11.77 12.50
N ASP A 152 -1.35 -13.00 12.47
CA ASP A 152 -0.24 -13.43 11.61
C ASP A 152 -0.60 -13.64 10.14
N THR A 153 -1.90 -13.70 9.81
CA THR A 153 -2.36 -14.08 8.48
C THR A 153 -2.37 -12.86 7.58
N LEU A 154 -1.43 -12.81 6.64
CA LEU A 154 -1.41 -11.77 5.62
C LEU A 154 -2.55 -11.96 4.63
N GLN A 155 -3.25 -10.87 4.35
CA GLN A 155 -4.24 -10.80 3.29
C GLN A 155 -4.13 -9.51 2.50
N PHE A 156 -4.55 -9.58 1.24
CA PHE A 156 -4.90 -8.40 0.46
C PHE A 156 -6.40 -8.20 0.50
N VAL A 157 -6.84 -6.96 0.70
CA VAL A 157 -8.26 -6.60 0.72
C VAL A 157 -8.57 -5.50 -0.28
N ALA A 158 -9.73 -5.64 -0.92
CA ALA A 158 -10.30 -4.64 -1.82
C ALA A 158 -11.80 -4.51 -1.58
N GLY A 159 -12.30 -3.29 -1.44
CA GLY A 159 -13.72 -2.99 -1.30
C GLY A 159 -13.99 -2.09 -0.10
N LYS A 160 -15.16 -2.22 0.50
CA LYS A 160 -15.62 -1.25 1.51
C LYS A 160 -15.30 -1.64 2.94
N THR A 161 -15.97 -2.66 3.47
CA THR A 161 -15.80 -3.14 4.85
C THR A 161 -15.73 -4.66 4.86
N ALA A 162 -15.40 -5.32 5.97
CA ALA A 162 -15.33 -6.80 6.07
C ALA A 162 -16.62 -7.52 5.61
N SER A 163 -17.76 -6.83 5.58
CA SER A 163 -19.04 -7.35 5.08
C SER A 163 -19.20 -7.31 3.55
N THR A 164 -18.40 -6.50 2.84
CA THR A 164 -18.53 -6.21 1.40
C THR A 164 -17.20 -6.12 0.66
N GLU A 165 -16.09 -6.34 1.34
CA GLU A 165 -14.79 -6.49 0.71
C GLU A 165 -14.62 -7.87 0.10
N VAL A 166 -13.59 -7.98 -0.73
CA VAL A 166 -13.00 -9.24 -1.10
C VAL A 166 -11.61 -9.34 -0.49
N SER A 167 -11.29 -10.53 0.03
CA SER A 167 -9.99 -10.83 0.62
C SER A 167 -9.27 -11.91 -0.17
N ILE A 168 -7.96 -11.77 -0.33
CA ILE A 168 -7.06 -12.80 -0.85
C ILE A 168 -6.05 -13.13 0.24
N ALA A 169 -6.11 -14.35 0.78
CA ALA A 169 -5.13 -14.82 1.76
C ALA A 169 -3.78 -15.09 1.09
N LEU A 170 -2.70 -14.65 1.74
CA LEU A 170 -1.30 -14.75 1.26
C LEU A 170 -0.39 -15.50 2.25
N GLY A 171 -1.02 -16.26 3.15
CA GLY A 171 -0.35 -17.08 4.16
C GLY A 171 0.09 -16.31 5.39
N THR A 172 0.89 -16.95 6.23
CA THR A 172 1.34 -16.42 7.53
C THR A 172 2.62 -15.60 7.39
N MET A 173 2.65 -14.41 7.96
CA MET A 173 3.85 -13.60 8.13
C MET A 173 4.79 -14.24 9.15
N ALA A 174 6.09 -14.12 8.92
CA ALA A 174 7.09 -14.52 9.89
C ALA A 174 7.69 -13.25 10.49
N ASP A 175 8.03 -13.33 11.78
CA ASP A 175 8.67 -12.28 12.56
C ASP A 175 9.94 -11.78 11.87
N ASP A 176 10.14 -10.47 11.92
CA ASP A 176 11.30 -9.73 11.40
C ASP A 176 11.73 -10.13 9.96
N THR A 177 10.79 -10.61 9.14
CA THR A 177 11.10 -11.18 7.83
C THR A 177 10.58 -10.28 6.70
N TRP A 178 11.49 -9.81 5.84
CA TRP A 178 11.15 -9.04 4.65
C TRP A 178 10.30 -9.84 3.66
N VAL A 179 9.17 -9.24 3.27
CA VAL A 179 8.31 -9.71 2.19
C VAL A 179 8.11 -8.60 1.16
N ILE A 180 7.84 -8.98 -0.09
CA ILE A 180 7.39 -8.04 -1.11
C ILE A 180 5.95 -8.41 -1.49
N LEU A 181 5.07 -7.42 -1.41
CA LEU A 181 3.65 -7.60 -1.64
C LEU A 181 3.24 -6.82 -2.90
N THR A 182 2.53 -7.48 -3.80
CA THR A 182 2.07 -6.87 -5.06
C THR A 182 0.59 -7.11 -5.25
N ALA A 183 -0.15 -6.05 -5.59
CA ALA A 183 -1.55 -6.16 -5.96
C ALA A 183 -1.79 -5.55 -7.35
N TYR A 184 -2.76 -6.08 -8.08
CA TYR A 184 -3.15 -5.62 -9.41
C TYR A 184 -4.66 -5.71 -9.59
N TYR A 185 -5.29 -4.60 -9.97
CA TYR A 185 -6.65 -4.56 -10.49
C TYR A 185 -6.63 -4.49 -12.02
N ASP A 186 -7.37 -5.38 -12.67
CA ASP A 186 -7.36 -5.52 -14.14
C ASP A 186 -8.12 -4.44 -14.91
N GLY A 187 -8.81 -3.54 -14.20
CA GLY A 187 -9.69 -2.55 -14.81
C GLY A 187 -11.02 -3.14 -15.26
N ALA A 188 -11.33 -4.38 -14.92
CA ALA A 188 -12.59 -5.02 -15.26
C ALA A 188 -13.26 -5.53 -13.98
N ASN A 189 -12.95 -6.76 -13.57
CA ASN A 189 -13.69 -7.44 -12.51
C ASN A 189 -12.81 -8.31 -11.62
N LYS A 190 -11.48 -8.16 -11.67
CA LYS A 190 -10.59 -8.97 -10.84
C LYS A 190 -9.47 -8.17 -10.22
N VAL A 191 -9.24 -8.48 -8.95
CA VAL A 191 -8.02 -8.14 -8.23
C VAL A 191 -7.16 -9.38 -8.07
N TYR A 192 -5.86 -9.18 -8.15
CA TYR A 192 -4.84 -10.20 -7.99
C TYR A 192 -3.86 -9.74 -6.93
N ALA A 193 -3.34 -10.66 -6.14
CA ALA A 193 -2.34 -10.36 -5.13
C ALA A 193 -1.27 -11.45 -5.08
N TRP A 194 -0.04 -11.02 -4.77
CA TRP A 194 1.13 -11.87 -4.62
C TRP A 194 1.91 -11.48 -3.38
N ARG A 195 2.51 -12.48 -2.77
CA ARG A 195 3.59 -12.35 -1.80
C ARG A 195 4.84 -12.99 -2.40
N GLU A 196 5.95 -12.28 -2.30
CA GLU A 196 7.27 -12.74 -2.65
C GLU A 196 8.16 -12.72 -1.40
N SER A 197 9.15 -13.62 -1.34
CA SER A 197 10.29 -13.48 -0.42
C SER A 197 11.19 -12.31 -0.83
N ALA A 198 12.13 -11.95 0.04
CA ALA A 198 13.06 -10.82 -0.19
C ALA A 198 13.90 -10.93 -1.48
N ASP A 199 14.06 -12.13 -2.04
CA ASP A 199 14.76 -12.40 -3.30
C ASP A 199 13.86 -12.30 -4.55
N GLY A 200 12.57 -12.00 -4.38
CA GLY A 200 11.59 -11.90 -5.46
C GLY A 200 10.94 -13.23 -5.85
N THR A 201 11.21 -14.32 -5.13
CA THR A 201 10.52 -15.60 -5.37
C THR A 201 9.07 -15.51 -4.88
N ILE A 202 8.09 -15.77 -5.75
CA ILE A 202 6.67 -15.81 -5.37
C ILE A 202 6.43 -16.97 -4.40
N THR A 203 5.94 -16.66 -3.20
CA THR A 203 5.64 -17.63 -2.13
C THR A 203 4.15 -17.87 -1.95
N ALA A 204 3.30 -16.88 -2.28
CA ALA A 204 1.86 -17.02 -2.31
C ALA A 204 1.23 -16.11 -3.38
N SER A 205 0.07 -16.51 -3.89
CA SER A 205 -0.70 -15.68 -4.81
C SER A 205 -2.17 -16.07 -4.84
N GLY A 206 -3.03 -15.14 -5.20
CA GLY A 206 -4.44 -15.42 -5.44
C GLY A 206 -5.13 -14.33 -6.25
N SER A 207 -6.43 -14.51 -6.44
CA SER A 207 -7.29 -13.53 -7.11
C SER A 207 -8.69 -13.57 -6.55
N ALA A 208 -9.38 -12.44 -6.55
CA ALA A 208 -10.79 -12.33 -6.19
C ALA A 208 -11.55 -11.54 -7.24
N SER A 209 -12.84 -11.82 -7.38
CA SER A 209 -13.71 -11.07 -8.29
C SER A 209 -14.24 -9.84 -7.59
N VAL A 210 -14.09 -8.66 -8.18
CA VAL A 210 -14.68 -7.41 -7.72
C VAL A 210 -15.75 -6.97 -8.72
N THR A 211 -16.95 -6.69 -8.25
CA THR A 211 -18.00 -6.11 -9.09
C THR A 211 -17.86 -4.59 -9.07
N SER A 212 -17.76 -3.95 -10.23
CA SER A 212 -17.78 -2.49 -10.36
C SER A 212 -18.98 -2.02 -11.19
N SER A 213 -20.19 -2.18 -10.66
CA SER A 213 -21.41 -1.61 -11.24
C SER A 213 -22.05 -0.67 -10.23
N THR A 214 -22.53 0.50 -10.71
CA THR A 214 -23.07 1.68 -10.01
C THR A 214 -24.10 1.45 -8.87
N SER A 215 -24.44 0.22 -8.54
CA SER A 215 -25.29 -0.19 -7.43
C SER A 215 -24.87 -1.59 -6.94
N GLY A 216 -23.79 -1.68 -6.16
CA GLY A 216 -23.32 -2.92 -5.52
C GLY A 216 -21.80 -3.13 -5.56
N ASP A 217 -21.03 -2.05 -5.58
CA ASP A 217 -19.59 -2.07 -5.86
C ASP A 217 -18.79 -2.77 -4.75
N LEU A 218 -18.12 -3.88 -5.11
CA LEU A 218 -17.07 -4.51 -4.30
C LEU A 218 -15.72 -3.82 -4.52
N LEU A 219 -15.64 -2.89 -5.48
CA LEU A 219 -14.49 -2.02 -5.69
C LEU A 219 -14.67 -0.76 -4.84
N PRO A 220 -13.61 -0.22 -4.22
CA PRO A 220 -13.66 1.07 -3.57
C PRO A 220 -14.21 2.16 -4.51
N ASP A 221 -15.15 2.97 -4.02
CA ASP A 221 -15.88 3.96 -4.85
C ASP A 221 -15.63 5.42 -4.45
N THR A 222 -14.81 5.62 -3.42
CA THR A 222 -14.32 6.93 -2.99
C THR A 222 -12.84 7.14 -3.32
N GLU A 223 -12.44 8.40 -3.26
CA GLU A 223 -11.07 8.86 -3.22
C GLU A 223 -10.38 8.32 -1.94
N MET A 224 -9.15 7.83 -2.05
CA MET A 224 -8.36 7.20 -0.99
C MET A 224 -6.97 7.85 -0.87
N THR A 225 -6.43 7.82 0.34
CA THR A 225 -5.05 8.20 0.64
C THR A 225 -4.12 7.00 0.59
N VAL A 226 -2.81 7.26 0.61
CA VAL A 226 -1.79 6.24 0.88
C VAL A 226 -1.54 6.22 2.38
N GLY A 227 -1.55 5.04 2.97
CA GLY A 227 -1.27 4.89 4.39
C GLY A 227 -0.65 3.55 4.75
N PHE A 228 -0.06 3.52 5.94
CA PHE A 228 0.46 2.32 6.58
C PHE A 228 0.43 2.51 8.10
N GLY A 229 0.39 1.40 8.83
CA GLY A 229 0.38 1.47 10.28
C GLY A 229 0.50 0.10 10.93
N ILE A 230 0.75 0.15 12.24
CA ILE A 230 0.91 -0.99 13.12
C ILE A 230 0.25 -0.71 14.47
N GLU A 231 -0.27 -1.74 15.10
CA GLU A 231 -0.87 -1.74 16.42
C GLU A 231 -0.46 -3.03 17.14
N CYS A 232 0.10 -2.88 18.34
CA CYS A 232 0.45 -4.02 19.17
C CYS A 232 -0.81 -4.56 19.84
N THR A 233 -1.05 -5.86 19.73
CA THR A 233 -2.21 -6.52 20.34
C THR A 233 -1.90 -7.08 21.73
N ASP A 234 -0.64 -7.00 22.16
CA ASP A 234 -0.17 -7.51 23.43
C ASP A 234 0.66 -6.49 24.24
N THR A 235 1.56 -6.96 25.11
CA THR A 235 2.41 -6.08 25.92
C THR A 235 3.82 -6.15 25.36
N GLY A 236 4.15 -5.20 24.53
CA GLY A 236 5.37 -5.15 23.75
C GLY A 236 5.32 -3.89 22.90
N ALA A 237 6.47 -3.27 22.69
CA ALA A 237 6.57 -2.27 21.63
C ALA A 237 6.97 -3.03 20.38
N ASP A 238 6.27 -2.78 19.29
CA ASP A 238 6.39 -3.55 18.07
C ASP A 238 6.71 -2.65 16.88
N ILE A 239 7.53 -3.19 15.98
CA ILE A 239 8.14 -2.40 14.91
C ILE A 239 7.57 -2.78 13.54
N LEU A 240 7.10 -1.77 12.81
CA LEU A 240 6.84 -1.86 11.37
C LEU A 240 7.99 -1.19 10.61
N SER A 241 8.50 -1.89 9.60
CA SER A 241 9.53 -1.35 8.69
C SER A 241 9.11 -1.46 7.23
N LEU A 242 9.30 -0.38 6.46
CA LEU A 242 9.04 -0.30 5.03
C LEU A 242 10.32 0.12 4.29
N ASP A 243 10.63 -0.61 3.22
CA ASP A 243 11.72 -0.26 2.29
C ASP A 243 11.20 0.62 1.15
N TYR A 244 10.01 0.32 0.63
CA TYR A 244 9.34 1.19 -0.33
C TYR A 244 7.84 0.93 -0.39
N ILE A 245 7.11 1.93 -0.88
CA ILE A 245 5.71 1.82 -1.28
C ILE A 245 5.52 2.43 -2.67
N THR A 246 4.78 1.74 -3.53
CA THR A 246 4.47 2.17 -4.89
C THR A 246 3.00 1.95 -5.19
N ILE A 247 2.34 2.98 -5.69
CA ILE A 247 0.96 2.95 -6.16
C ILE A 247 0.92 3.54 -7.57
N ILE A 248 0.27 2.83 -8.49
CA ILE A 248 0.11 3.25 -9.87
C ILE A 248 -1.36 3.07 -10.25
N ILE A 249 -1.99 4.12 -10.77
CA ILE A 249 -3.37 4.07 -11.26
C ILE A 249 -3.43 4.66 -12.67
N GLU A 250 -4.15 4.00 -13.56
CA GLU A 250 -4.43 4.52 -14.90
C GLU A 250 -5.42 5.70 -14.84
N ARG A 251 -5.10 6.80 -15.54
CA ARG A 251 -5.99 7.96 -15.72
C ARG A 251 -7.06 7.69 -16.78
#